data_AF-M6RIA7-F1
#
_entry.id   AF-M6RIA7-F1
#
_cell.length_a   1.000
_cell.length_b   1.000
_cell.length_c   1.000
_cell.angle_alpha   90.00
_cell.angle_beta   90.00
_cell.angle_gamma   90.00
#
_symmetry.space_group_name_H-M   'P 1'
#
loop_
_entity.id
_entity.type
_entity.pdbx_description
1 polymer ?
#
loop_
_entity_poly.entity_id
_entity_poly.type
_entity_poly.pdbx_seq_one_letter_code
_entity_poly.pdbx_strand_id
1 'polypeptide(L)'
;KIQKVLSNRQIPVEEKIRQTSFLLLGDRLKEIEISPNFAPDGSATGSLVITLSVGGNTALTFLGQKEYKERMKLEAALLSFRVLQTLKGLPIESLRVSIVKPYYVKNSETDSIEEFEVFRAKMEKNSLTRIQGFETVDSFAADSYDSPEPEVLDVMVQIVQTWKVELDELNRVELN
;
A
#
# COMPACT_ATOMS: atom_id res chain seq x y z
N LYS A 1 18.19 10.13 1.88
CA LYS A 1 18.53 8.71 1.60
C LYS A 1 17.83 8.19 0.35
N ILE A 2 16.50 8.31 0.24
CA ILE A 2 15.69 7.91 -0.93
C ILE A 2 16.21 8.50 -2.24
N GLN A 3 16.44 9.82 -2.32
CA GLN A 3 16.94 10.45 -3.55
C GLN A 3 18.26 9.85 -4.05
N LYS A 4 19.15 9.44 -3.14
CA LYS A 4 20.41 8.77 -3.49
C LYS A 4 20.18 7.40 -4.12
N VAL A 5 19.15 6.67 -3.69
CA VAL A 5 18.76 5.38 -4.29
C VAL A 5 18.18 5.61 -5.68
N LEU A 6 17.21 6.53 -5.81
CA LEU A 6 16.54 6.81 -7.08
C LEU A 6 17.49 7.34 -8.15
N SER A 7 18.43 8.20 -7.78
CA SER A 7 19.41 8.79 -8.70
C SER A 7 20.55 7.85 -9.09
N ASN A 8 20.76 6.74 -8.37
CA ASN A 8 21.86 5.81 -8.64
C ASN A 8 21.57 4.96 -9.88
N ARG A 9 22.37 5.11 -10.94
CA ARG A 9 22.19 4.36 -12.20
C ARG A 9 22.63 2.90 -12.12
N GLN A 10 23.41 2.52 -11.12
CA GLN A 10 23.90 1.15 -10.92
C GLN A 10 22.88 0.24 -10.24
N ILE A 11 21.82 0.81 -9.66
CA ILE A 11 20.76 0.03 -9.00
C ILE A 11 19.68 -0.28 -10.04
N PRO A 12 19.31 -1.56 -10.25
CA PRO A 12 18.17 -1.94 -11.08
C PRO A 12 16.87 -1.26 -10.63
N VAL A 13 15.92 -1.06 -11.55
CA VAL A 13 14.67 -0.32 -11.24
C VAL A 13 13.87 -1.03 -10.14
N GLU A 14 13.79 -2.36 -10.19
CA GLU A 14 13.13 -3.20 -9.21
C GLU A 14 13.75 -3.01 -7.83
N GLU A 15 15.08 -2.94 -7.77
CA GLU A 15 15.78 -2.76 -6.50
C GLU A 15 15.64 -1.33 -5.96
N LYS A 16 15.53 -0.32 -6.84
CA LYS A 16 15.18 1.04 -6.42
C LYS A 16 13.80 1.10 -5.78
N ILE A 17 12.82 0.44 -6.39
CA ILE A 17 11.46 0.33 -5.87
C ILE A 17 11.51 -0.35 -4.50
N ARG A 18 12.16 -1.52 -4.40
CA ARG A 18 12.28 -2.29 -3.16
C ARG A 18 12.90 -1.47 -2.03
N GLN A 19 14.09 -0.92 -2.23
CA GLN A 19 14.79 -0.14 -1.21
C GLN A 19 14.01 1.12 -0.80
N THR A 20 13.43 1.82 -1.77
CA THR A 20 12.65 3.03 -1.49
C THR A 20 11.39 2.71 -0.70
N SER A 21 10.66 1.65 -1.07
CA SER A 21 9.47 1.21 -0.33
C SER A 21 9.81 0.81 1.11
N PHE A 22 10.89 0.07 1.35
CA PHE A 22 11.33 -0.24 2.72
C PHE A 22 11.73 1.01 3.51
N LEU A 23 12.42 1.96 2.87
CA LEU A 23 12.80 3.23 3.53
C LEU A 23 11.58 4.11 3.86
N LEU A 24 10.52 4.04 3.06
CA LEU A 24 9.30 4.83 3.23
C LEU A 24 8.37 4.23 4.28
N LEU A 25 8.17 2.91 4.22
CA LEU A 25 7.12 2.24 4.96
C LEU A 25 7.63 1.59 6.25
N GLY A 26 8.94 1.32 6.34
CA GLY A 26 9.56 0.70 7.51
C GLY A 26 8.83 -0.57 7.93
N ASP A 27 8.54 -0.68 9.23
CA ASP A 27 7.88 -1.86 9.83
C ASP A 27 6.44 -2.08 9.36
N ARG A 28 5.82 -1.10 8.69
CA ARG A 28 4.48 -1.26 8.09
C ARG A 28 4.51 -2.10 6.82
N LEU A 29 5.66 -2.20 6.14
CA LEU A 29 5.82 -3.04 4.95
C LEU A 29 6.31 -4.43 5.37
N LYS A 30 5.43 -5.42 5.22
CA LYS A 30 5.72 -6.82 5.50
C LYS A 30 6.46 -7.46 4.33
N GLU A 31 5.95 -7.24 3.12
CA GLU A 31 6.48 -7.83 1.91
C GLU A 31 6.26 -6.91 0.70
N ILE A 32 7.17 -7.00 -0.27
CA ILE A 32 7.03 -6.36 -1.56
C ILE A 32 7.39 -7.32 -2.70
N GLU A 33 6.44 -7.51 -3.59
CA GLU A 33 6.63 -8.22 -4.85
C GLU A 33 6.70 -7.23 -6.00
N ILE A 34 7.58 -7.51 -6.95
CA ILE A 34 7.76 -6.70 -8.15
C ILE A 34 7.83 -7.66 -9.31
N SER A 35 6.91 -7.51 -10.25
CA SER A 35 6.82 -8.36 -11.44
C SER A 35 6.79 -7.52 -12.72
N PRO A 36 7.37 -8.03 -13.81
CA PRO A 36 7.20 -7.40 -15.12
C PRO A 36 5.74 -7.50 -15.56
N ASN A 37 5.25 -6.45 -16.21
CA ASN A 37 3.96 -6.45 -16.84
C ASN A 37 4.06 -7.00 -18.28
N PHE A 38 3.14 -7.87 -18.64
CA PHE A 38 3.10 -8.53 -19.94
C PHE A 38 1.88 -8.08 -20.74
N ALA A 39 2.08 -7.88 -22.04
CA ALA A 39 0.99 -7.66 -22.98
C ALA A 39 0.23 -8.97 -23.23
N PRO A 40 -0.98 -8.92 -23.84
CA PRO A 40 -1.79 -10.11 -24.10
C PRO A 40 -1.10 -11.18 -24.97
N ASP A 41 -0.10 -10.78 -25.75
CA ASP A 41 0.72 -11.66 -26.59
C ASP A 41 1.91 -12.30 -25.84
N GLY A 42 2.04 -12.04 -24.53
CA GLY A 42 3.11 -12.55 -23.67
C GLY A 42 4.42 -11.75 -23.73
N SER A 43 4.47 -10.66 -24.51
CA SER A 43 5.66 -9.80 -24.58
C SER A 43 5.78 -8.91 -23.33
N ALA A 44 7.00 -8.69 -22.86
CA ALA A 44 7.25 -7.77 -21.75
C ALA A 44 7.05 -6.32 -22.22
N THR A 45 6.24 -5.57 -21.49
CA THR A 45 5.93 -4.16 -21.82
C THR A 45 7.02 -3.18 -21.38
N GLY A 46 7.98 -3.64 -20.56
CA GLY A 46 8.96 -2.80 -19.89
C GLY A 46 8.41 -2.03 -18.68
N SER A 47 7.12 -2.21 -18.36
CA SER A 47 6.49 -1.67 -17.15
C SER A 47 6.42 -2.72 -16.04
N LEU A 48 6.25 -2.27 -14.80
CA LEU A 48 6.28 -3.10 -13.59
C LEU A 48 4.94 -3.06 -12.85
N VAL A 49 4.56 -4.19 -12.29
CA VAL A 49 3.47 -4.31 -11.31
C VAL A 49 4.09 -4.49 -9.94
N ILE A 50 3.61 -3.71 -8.97
CA ILE A 50 4.08 -3.78 -7.58
C ILE A 50 2.94 -4.30 -6.71
N THR A 51 3.23 -5.28 -5.85
CA THR A 51 2.36 -5.67 -4.74
C THR A 51 3.02 -5.27 -3.44
N LEU A 52 2.32 -4.49 -2.61
CA LEU A 52 2.73 -4.13 -1.25
C LEU A 52 1.84 -4.86 -0.25
N SER A 53 2.44 -5.74 0.55
CA SER A 53 1.80 -6.32 1.72
C SER A 53 2.11 -5.44 2.92
N VAL A 54 1.11 -4.68 3.38
CA VAL A 54 1.21 -3.75 4.49
C VAL A 54 0.44 -4.26 5.69
N GLY A 55 0.97 -4.02 6.89
CA GLY A 55 0.35 -4.45 8.12
C GLY A 55 1.01 -3.78 9.30
N GLY A 56 0.21 -3.40 10.30
CA GLY A 56 0.71 -2.89 11.57
C GLY A 56 0.86 -4.01 12.59
N ASN A 57 1.89 -3.92 13.45
CA ASN A 57 1.99 -4.71 14.69
C ASN A 57 1.10 -4.15 15.81
N THR A 58 0.30 -3.12 15.52
CA THR A 58 -0.55 -2.43 16.49
C THR A 58 -1.90 -3.14 16.56
N ALA A 59 -2.16 -3.75 17.72
CA ALA A 59 -3.50 -4.14 18.15
C ALA A 59 -4.29 -2.83 18.40
N LEU A 60 -4.88 -2.30 17.35
CA LEU A 60 -5.72 -1.13 17.47
C LEU A 60 -7.04 -1.56 18.12
N THR A 61 -7.37 -0.97 19.27
CA THR A 61 -8.67 -1.09 19.91
C THR A 61 -9.64 -0.15 19.22
N PHE A 62 -10.65 -0.67 18.54
CA PHE A 62 -11.65 0.15 17.85
C PHE A 62 -13.00 0.07 18.55
N LEU A 63 -13.73 1.18 18.55
CA LEU A 63 -15.08 1.26 19.12
C LEU A 63 -16.13 0.60 18.21
N GLY A 64 -15.79 0.25 16.96
CA GLY A 64 -16.68 -0.48 16.05
C GLY A 64 -16.05 -0.91 14.72
N GLN A 65 -16.65 -1.93 14.10
CA GLN A 65 -16.15 -2.58 12.87
C GLN A 65 -16.12 -1.67 11.64
N LYS A 66 -17.10 -0.76 11.52
CA LYS A 66 -17.14 0.21 10.41
C LYS A 66 -15.94 1.16 10.46
N GLU A 67 -15.67 1.72 11.64
CA GLU A 67 -14.56 2.64 11.87
C GLU A 67 -13.22 1.94 11.63
N TYR A 68 -13.09 0.68 12.07
CA TYR A 68 -11.92 -0.14 11.78
C TYR A 68 -11.66 -0.28 10.27
N LYS A 69 -12.69 -0.68 9.51
CA LYS A 69 -12.59 -0.91 8.07
C LYS A 69 -12.18 0.36 7.32
N GLU A 70 -12.84 1.48 7.62
CA GLU A 70 -12.55 2.77 6.99
C GLU A 70 -11.13 3.23 7.30
N ARG A 71 -10.70 3.13 8.57
CA ARG A 71 -9.33 3.47 8.97
C ARG A 71 -8.28 2.60 8.29
N MET A 72 -8.47 1.29 8.21
CA MET A 72 -7.52 0.39 7.54
C MET A 72 -7.35 0.73 6.05
N LYS A 73 -8.46 1.07 5.37
CA LYS A 73 -8.41 1.51 3.97
C LYS A 73 -7.70 2.85 3.82
N LEU A 74 -7.95 3.80 4.71
CA LEU A 74 -7.27 5.10 4.70
C LEU A 74 -5.76 4.95 4.98
N GLU A 75 -5.37 4.12 5.95
CA GLU A 75 -3.95 3.82 6.20
C GLU A 75 -3.28 3.25 4.94
N ALA A 76 -3.86 2.23 4.33
CA ALA A 76 -3.36 1.66 3.08
C ALA A 76 -3.32 2.67 1.92
N ALA A 77 -4.26 3.62 1.87
CA ALA A 77 -4.28 4.70 0.89
C ALA A 77 -3.15 5.69 1.10
N LEU A 78 -2.85 6.09 2.34
CA LEU A 78 -1.73 6.98 2.66
C LEU A 78 -0.38 6.32 2.32
N LEU A 79 -0.21 5.04 2.64
CA LEU A 79 1.02 4.29 2.28
C LEU A 79 1.18 4.20 0.76
N SER A 80 0.08 3.91 0.05
CA SER A 80 0.06 3.89 -1.43
C SER A 80 0.41 5.26 -2.01
N PHE A 81 -0.14 6.33 -1.44
CA PHE A 81 0.10 7.70 -1.90
C PHE A 81 1.59 8.04 -1.82
N ARG A 82 2.21 7.81 -0.65
CA ARG A 82 3.64 8.06 -0.42
C ARG A 82 4.54 7.30 -1.38
N VAL A 83 4.25 6.01 -1.58
CA VAL A 83 5.01 5.17 -2.51
C VAL A 83 4.89 5.70 -3.94
N LEU A 84 3.68 5.95 -4.41
CA LEU A 84 3.47 6.34 -5.80
C LEU A 84 4.01 7.73 -6.10
N GLN A 85 3.83 8.69 -5.18
CA GLN A 85 4.39 10.04 -5.34
C GLN A 85 5.92 9.99 -5.36
N THR A 86 6.55 9.18 -4.50
CA THR A 86 8.00 9.03 -4.46
C THR A 86 8.56 8.32 -5.70
N LEU A 87 7.84 7.33 -6.22
CA LEU A 87 8.28 6.48 -7.34
C LEU A 87 7.75 6.93 -8.70
N LYS A 88 7.12 8.11 -8.80
CA LYS A 88 6.43 8.58 -10.02
C LYS A 88 7.26 8.58 -11.30
N GLY A 89 8.58 8.70 -11.18
CA GLY A 89 9.51 8.67 -12.32
C GLY A 89 9.88 7.26 -12.82
N LEU A 90 9.39 6.20 -12.20
CA LEU A 90 9.68 4.81 -12.56
C LEU A 90 8.56 4.21 -13.44
N PRO A 91 8.86 3.18 -14.24
CA PRO A 91 7.90 2.57 -15.17
C PRO A 91 6.91 1.63 -14.46
N ILE A 92 6.22 2.14 -13.45
CA ILE A 92 5.19 1.40 -12.71
C ILE A 92 3.88 1.50 -13.48
N GLU A 93 3.27 0.36 -13.79
CA GLU A 93 1.97 0.24 -14.46
C GLU A 93 0.83 0.17 -13.44
N SER A 94 1.03 -0.55 -12.34
CA SER A 94 0.01 -0.66 -11.31
C SER A 94 0.60 -0.96 -9.94
N LEU A 95 -0.16 -0.57 -8.93
CA LEU A 95 0.10 -0.86 -7.54
C LEU A 95 -1.06 -1.68 -6.99
N ARG A 96 -0.74 -2.84 -6.44
CA ARG A 96 -1.62 -3.63 -5.61
C ARG A 96 -1.21 -3.43 -4.15
N VAL A 97 -2.17 -3.17 -3.30
CA VAL A 97 -1.98 -3.07 -1.85
C VAL A 97 -2.78 -4.17 -1.16
N SER A 98 -2.12 -4.88 -0.27
CA SER A 98 -2.63 -5.99 0.51
C SER A 98 -2.51 -5.64 1.98
N ILE A 99 -3.59 -5.75 2.74
CA ILE A 99 -3.55 -5.56 4.19
C ILE A 99 -3.43 -6.93 4.83
N VAL A 100 -2.35 -7.13 5.57
CA VAL A 100 -2.05 -8.36 6.29
C VAL A 100 -2.22 -8.13 7.78
N LYS A 101 -2.92 -9.03 8.46
CA LYS A 101 -3.18 -8.96 9.91
C LYS A 101 -2.83 -10.28 10.60
N PRO A 102 -2.23 -10.21 11.80
CA PRO A 102 -2.05 -11.40 12.63
C PRO A 102 -3.39 -11.88 13.18
N TYR A 103 -3.62 -13.18 13.16
CA TYR A 103 -4.70 -13.86 13.86
C TYR A 103 -4.12 -14.81 14.89
N TYR A 104 -4.76 -14.86 16.05
CA TYR A 104 -4.47 -15.87 17.07
C TYR A 104 -5.28 -17.14 16.76
N VAL A 105 -4.59 -18.20 16.36
CA VAL A 105 -5.20 -19.52 16.20
C VAL A 105 -5.28 -20.18 17.59
N LYS A 106 -6.50 -20.28 18.16
CA LYS A 106 -6.69 -21.04 19.40
C LYS A 106 -6.57 -22.54 19.10
N ASN A 107 -5.81 -23.26 19.94
CA ASN A 107 -5.57 -24.73 19.88
C ASN A 107 -4.59 -25.23 18.80
N SER A 108 -3.64 -24.43 18.33
CA SER A 108 -2.50 -24.94 17.57
C SER A 108 -1.47 -25.59 18.50
N GLU A 109 -0.80 -26.67 18.06
CA GLU A 109 0.22 -27.39 18.85
C GLU A 109 1.43 -26.52 19.26
N THR A 110 1.59 -25.40 18.55
CA THR A 110 2.48 -24.29 18.91
C THR A 110 1.64 -23.03 18.95
N ASP A 111 1.74 -22.21 20.00
CA ASP A 111 1.18 -20.85 20.02
C ASP A 111 1.83 -20.07 18.86
N SER A 112 1.20 -20.11 17.69
CA SER A 112 1.73 -19.54 16.45
C SER A 112 0.80 -18.42 16.00
N ILE A 113 1.40 -17.27 15.73
CA ILE A 113 0.70 -16.13 15.15
C ILE A 113 0.74 -16.36 13.64
N GLU A 114 -0.42 -16.64 13.04
CA GLU A 114 -0.57 -16.73 11.60
C GLU A 114 -0.98 -15.36 11.04
N GLU A 115 -0.35 -14.91 9.96
CA GLU A 115 -0.68 -13.65 9.28
C GLU A 115 -1.55 -13.94 8.05
N PHE A 116 -2.70 -13.25 7.95
CA PHE A 116 -3.65 -13.42 6.84
C PHE A 116 -3.87 -12.13 6.07
N GLU A 117 -3.99 -12.24 4.75
CA GLU A 117 -4.46 -11.16 3.90
C GLU A 117 -5.97 -10.95 4.12
N VAL A 118 -6.34 -9.78 4.65
CA VAL A 118 -7.74 -9.43 4.95
C VAL A 118 -8.34 -8.42 3.99
N PHE A 119 -7.50 -7.81 3.15
CA PHE A 119 -7.94 -6.88 2.12
C PHE A 119 -6.92 -6.85 0.99
N ARG A 120 -7.39 -6.73 -0.24
CA ARG A 120 -6.55 -6.53 -1.41
C ARG A 120 -7.24 -5.61 -2.40
N ALA A 121 -6.50 -4.62 -2.88
CA ALA A 121 -6.97 -3.68 -3.89
C ALA A 121 -5.88 -3.38 -4.90
N LYS A 122 -6.27 -3.19 -6.15
CA LYS A 122 -5.39 -2.79 -7.26
C LYS A 122 -5.73 -1.38 -7.72
N MET A 123 -4.70 -0.61 -8.07
CA MET A 123 -4.80 0.68 -8.73
C MET A 123 -3.90 0.72 -9.96
N GLU A 124 -4.46 1.07 -11.11
CA GLU A 124 -3.71 1.28 -12.34
C GLU A 124 -3.08 2.70 -12.33
N LYS A 125 -1.89 2.85 -12.92
CA LYS A 125 -1.19 4.14 -13.04
C LYS A 125 -2.06 5.21 -13.69
N ASN A 126 -2.81 4.83 -14.73
CA ASN A 126 -3.67 5.76 -15.46
C ASN A 126 -4.78 6.36 -14.57
N SER A 127 -5.16 5.70 -13.48
CA SER A 127 -6.11 6.23 -12.50
C SER A 127 -5.57 7.42 -11.73
N LEU A 128 -4.24 7.54 -11.56
CA LEU A 128 -3.61 8.63 -10.81
C LEU A 128 -3.86 10.01 -11.44
N THR A 129 -3.97 10.06 -12.76
CA THR A 129 -4.29 11.30 -13.49
C THR A 129 -5.66 11.90 -13.15
N ARG A 130 -6.54 11.10 -12.54
CA ARG A 130 -7.89 11.51 -12.13
C ARG A 130 -7.97 11.97 -10.69
N ILE A 131 -6.90 11.79 -9.91
CA ILE A 131 -6.84 12.12 -8.50
C ILE A 131 -6.35 13.56 -8.38
N GLN A 132 -7.28 14.46 -8.05
CA GLN A 132 -6.96 15.86 -7.83
C GLN A 132 -6.01 16.00 -6.64
N GLY A 133 -4.96 16.80 -6.80
CA GLY A 133 -3.96 17.00 -5.75
C GLY A 133 -2.85 15.96 -5.72
N PHE A 134 -2.92 14.86 -6.49
CA PHE A 134 -1.93 13.78 -6.40
C PHE A 134 -0.46 14.23 -6.60
N GLU A 135 -0.22 15.14 -7.55
CA GLU A 135 1.12 15.66 -7.82
C GLU A 135 1.52 16.85 -6.93
N THR A 136 0.55 17.57 -6.36
CA THR A 136 0.77 18.87 -5.73
C THR A 136 0.67 18.85 -4.21
N VAL A 137 -0.15 17.94 -3.66
CA VAL A 137 -0.29 17.74 -2.21
C VAL A 137 0.87 16.88 -1.72
N ASP A 138 1.54 17.30 -0.67
CA ASP A 138 2.63 16.53 -0.07
C ASP A 138 2.07 15.36 0.76
N SER A 139 2.31 14.12 0.30
CA SER A 139 1.88 12.91 1.03
C SER A 139 2.58 12.71 2.39
N PHE A 140 3.59 13.53 2.70
CA PHE A 140 4.29 13.56 3.99
C PHE A 140 3.84 14.71 4.89
N ALA A 141 2.93 15.59 4.46
CA ALA A 141 2.37 16.65 5.31
C ALA A 141 1.50 16.10 6.46
N ALA A 142 1.04 14.84 6.34
CA ALA A 142 0.41 14.12 7.44
C ALA A 142 1.44 13.23 8.16
N ASP A 143 1.70 13.50 9.45
CA ASP A 143 2.56 12.64 10.29
C ASP A 143 1.91 11.27 10.56
N SER A 144 0.58 11.23 10.71
CA SER A 144 -0.19 10.01 10.95
C SER A 144 -1.52 9.99 10.18
N TYR A 145 -2.08 8.79 10.01
CA TYR A 145 -3.41 8.60 9.43
C TYR A 145 -4.55 8.95 10.40
N ASP A 146 -4.24 9.16 11.69
CA ASP A 146 -5.25 9.47 12.71
C ASP A 146 -5.71 10.94 12.64
N SER A 147 -4.91 11.82 12.03
CA SER A 147 -5.26 13.23 11.85
C SER A 147 -4.54 13.84 10.63
N PRO A 148 -4.77 13.29 9.41
CA PRO A 148 -4.18 13.86 8.20
C PRO A 148 -4.71 15.28 7.96
N GLU A 149 -3.89 16.14 7.35
CA GLU A 149 -4.35 17.43 6.86
C GLU A 149 -5.51 17.21 5.86
N PRO A 150 -6.51 18.12 5.80
CA PRO A 150 -7.70 17.95 4.96
C PRO A 150 -7.37 17.64 3.49
N GLU A 151 -6.38 18.33 2.91
CA GLU A 151 -5.97 18.13 1.53
C GLU A 151 -5.37 16.73 1.29
N VAL A 152 -4.64 16.19 2.28
CA VAL A 152 -4.09 14.83 2.22
C VAL A 152 -5.21 13.80 2.34
N LEU A 153 -6.18 14.04 3.24
CA LEU A 153 -7.35 13.17 3.39
C LEU A 153 -8.18 13.11 2.10
N ASP A 154 -8.38 14.24 1.41
CA ASP A 154 -9.12 14.29 0.16
C ASP A 154 -8.45 13.46 -0.94
N VAL A 155 -7.11 13.49 -1.02
CA VAL A 155 -6.35 12.62 -1.93
C VAL A 155 -6.49 11.15 -1.53
N MET A 156 -6.38 10.83 -0.23
CA MET A 156 -6.55 9.46 0.27
C MET A 156 -7.93 8.88 -0.06
N VAL A 157 -9.00 9.66 0.12
CA VAL A 157 -10.37 9.25 -0.22
C VAL A 157 -10.50 8.97 -1.72
N GLN A 158 -9.95 9.85 -2.56
CA GLN A 158 -9.94 9.64 -4.01
C GLN A 158 -9.16 8.38 -4.41
N ILE A 159 -8.00 8.11 -3.79
CA ILE A 159 -7.24 6.87 -4.00
C ILE A 159 -8.13 5.66 -3.72
N VAL A 160 -8.80 5.62 -2.56
CA VAL A 160 -9.72 4.52 -2.20
C VAL A 160 -10.83 4.34 -3.23
N GLN A 161 -11.36 5.43 -3.79
CA GLN A 161 -12.41 5.38 -4.82
C GLN A 161 -11.91 4.82 -6.17
N THR A 162 -10.62 4.99 -6.49
CA THR A 162 -10.03 4.43 -7.71
C THR A 162 -9.63 2.96 -7.61
N TRP A 163 -9.67 2.39 -6.40
CA TRP A 163 -9.30 1.00 -6.18
C TRP A 163 -10.28 0.02 -6.81
N LYS A 164 -9.73 -0.92 -7.56
CA LYS A 164 -10.39 -2.17 -7.89
C LYS A 164 -10.16 -3.15 -6.74
N VAL A 165 -11.15 -3.30 -5.88
CA VAL A 165 -11.09 -4.25 -4.76
C VAL A 165 -11.12 -5.68 -5.29
N GLU A 166 -10.14 -6.47 -4.88
CA GLU A 166 -9.97 -7.89 -5.26
C GLU A 166 -10.28 -8.84 -4.09
N LEU A 167 -10.17 -8.36 -2.85
CA LEU A 167 -10.51 -9.06 -1.60
C LEU A 167 -10.94 -8.05 -0.54
N ASP A 168 -12.02 -8.31 0.20
CA ASP A 168 -12.46 -7.48 1.34
C ASP A 168 -13.05 -8.37 2.44
N GLU A 169 -12.16 -8.84 3.32
CA GLU A 169 -12.47 -9.67 4.49
C GLU A 169 -12.34 -8.87 5.80
N LEU A 170 -12.25 -7.53 5.71
CA LEU A 170 -12.17 -6.65 6.89
C LEU A 170 -13.39 -6.79 7.81
N ASN A 171 -14.54 -7.21 7.27
CA ASN A 171 -15.75 -7.50 8.04
C ASN A 171 -15.69 -8.84 8.81
N ARG A 172 -14.69 -9.68 8.55
CA ARG A 172 -14.47 -10.93 9.29
C ARG A 172 -13.40 -10.80 10.37
N VAL A 173 -12.80 -9.63 10.51
CA VAL A 173 -11.88 -9.33 11.62
C VAL A 173 -12.73 -9.08 12.86
N GLU A 174 -12.61 -9.96 13.85
CA GLU A 174 -13.17 -9.74 15.19
C GLU A 174 -12.32 -8.70 15.91
N LEU A 175 -12.98 -7.65 16.40
CA LEU A 175 -12.38 -6.64 17.26
C LEU A 175 -12.59 -7.10 18.70
N ASN A 176 -11.51 -7.32 19.44
CA ASN A 176 -11.54 -7.66 20.87
C ASN A 176 -11.46 -6.40 21.74
#